data_AF-L8J2J1-F1
#
_entry.id   AF-L8J2J1-F1
#
_cell.length_a   1.000
_cell.length_b   1.000
_cell.length_c   1.000
_cell.angle_alpha   90.00
_cell.angle_beta   90.00
_cell.angle_gamma   90.00
#
_symmetry.space_group_name_H-M   'P 1'
#
loop_
_entity.id
_entity.type
_entity.pdbx_description
1 polymer ?
#
loop_
_entity_poly.entity_id
_entity_poly.type
_entity_poly.pdbx_seq_one_letter_code
_entity_poly.pdbx_strand_id
1 'polypeptide(L)'
;MDLRIYQDDSEAIGFVIAALFSQAINLAEMQKWAESVIMDCDDYPDYIIDLIGYSGFLKDIYTVIGFYPASSLSDRQYLALVGIADIRGIDRFDTTPSKVDALAALKREPEILKRFIAEFPFTELCASDA
;
A
#
# COMPACT_ATOMS: atom_id res chain seq x y z
N MET A 1 6.92 12.13 13.71
CA MET A 1 7.41 10.79 13.29
C MET A 1 8.09 11.01 11.96
N ASP A 2 9.33 10.56 11.76
CA ASP A 2 9.99 10.75 10.47
C ASP A 2 9.47 9.69 9.49
N LEU A 3 8.44 10.05 8.74
CA LEU A 3 7.85 9.17 7.73
C LEU A 3 8.77 9.14 6.50
N ARG A 4 9.08 7.94 6.00
CA ARG A 4 10.05 7.71 4.92
C ARG A 4 9.38 7.97 3.55
N ILE A 5 9.12 9.25 3.23
CA ILE A 5 8.36 9.71 2.06
C ILE A 5 9.14 10.61 1.10
N TYR A 6 10.42 10.88 1.35
CA TYR A 6 11.23 11.73 0.48
C TYR A 6 11.95 10.90 -0.59
N GLN A 7 12.42 11.53 -1.66
CA GLN A 7 13.05 10.81 -2.78
C GLN A 7 14.25 9.95 -2.34
N ASP A 8 15.06 10.45 -1.42
CA ASP A 8 16.24 9.81 -0.85
C ASP A 8 15.92 8.81 0.28
N ASP A 9 14.72 8.88 0.85
CA ASP A 9 14.18 7.90 1.79
C ASP A 9 12.67 7.70 1.60
N SER A 10 12.30 6.81 0.67
CA SER A 10 10.94 6.66 0.14
C SER A 10 10.23 5.35 0.54
N GLU A 11 10.70 4.68 1.59
CA GLU A 11 10.20 3.34 1.97
C GLU A 11 8.71 3.29 2.31
N ALA A 12 8.16 4.33 2.94
CA ALA A 12 6.74 4.38 3.31
C ALA A 12 5.87 4.54 2.07
N ILE A 13 6.16 5.55 1.23
CA ILE A 13 5.44 5.75 -0.04
C ILE A 13 5.63 4.55 -0.98
N GLY A 14 6.81 3.93 -1.03
CA GLY A 14 7.05 2.73 -1.82
C GLY A 14 6.17 1.56 -1.40
N PHE A 15 5.94 1.39 -0.10
CA PHE A 15 5.01 0.39 0.42
C PHE A 15 3.55 0.71 0.09
N VAL A 16 3.14 1.98 0.16
CA VAL A 16 1.79 2.41 -0.27
C VAL A 16 1.55 2.11 -1.73
N ILE A 17 2.53 2.42 -2.59
CA ILE A 17 2.44 2.12 -4.01
C ILE A 17 2.39 0.60 -4.26
N ALA A 18 3.22 -0.19 -3.56
CA ALA A 18 3.14 -1.64 -3.63
C ALA A 18 1.78 -2.20 -3.17
N ALA A 19 1.20 -1.64 -2.10
CA ALA A 19 -0.13 -2.00 -1.61
C ALA A 19 -1.23 -1.66 -2.63
N LEU A 20 -1.09 -0.54 -3.35
CA LEU A 20 -2.03 -0.13 -4.39
C LEU A 20 -1.95 -1.03 -5.63
N PHE A 21 -0.74 -1.34 -6.11
CA PHE A 21 -0.54 -2.25 -7.26
C PHE A 21 -0.90 -3.71 -6.96
N SER A 22 -0.75 -4.16 -5.72
CA SER A 22 -1.20 -5.49 -5.27
C SER A 22 -2.71 -5.55 -5.00
N GLN A 23 -3.43 -4.44 -5.17
CA GLN A 23 -4.86 -4.29 -4.87
C GLN A 23 -5.19 -4.53 -3.38
N ALA A 24 -4.19 -4.46 -2.50
CA ALA A 24 -4.35 -4.55 -1.06
C ALA A 24 -5.01 -3.29 -0.48
N ILE A 25 -4.91 -2.16 -1.17
CA ILE A 25 -5.70 -0.93 -0.93
C ILE A 25 -6.28 -0.41 -2.26
N ASN A 26 -7.30 0.44 -2.15
CA ASN A 26 -7.83 1.18 -3.29
C ASN A 26 -7.35 2.65 -3.31
N LEU A 27 -7.74 3.40 -4.35
CA LEU A 27 -7.33 4.80 -4.52
C LEU A 27 -7.82 5.71 -3.38
N ALA A 28 -9.05 5.52 -2.89
CA ALA A 28 -9.59 6.31 -1.78
C ALA A 28 -8.86 6.02 -0.46
N GLU A 29 -8.38 4.79 -0.27
CA GLU A 29 -7.57 4.41 0.87
C GLU A 29 -6.15 5.01 0.79
N MET A 30 -5.57 5.09 -0.41
CA MET A 30 -4.32 5.82 -0.63
C MET A 30 -4.48 7.33 -0.32
N GLN A 31 -5.58 7.94 -0.77
CA GLN A 31 -5.91 9.34 -0.45
C GLN A 31 -6.05 9.57 1.06
N LYS A 32 -6.76 8.68 1.76
CA LYS A 32 -6.85 8.71 3.24
C LYS A 32 -5.49 8.57 3.92
N TRP A 33 -4.62 7.72 3.40
CA TRP A 33 -3.25 7.64 3.91
C TRP A 33 -2.54 8.98 3.73
N ALA A 34 -2.61 9.60 2.56
CA ALA A 34 -2.00 10.91 2.32
C ALA A 34 -2.59 12.01 3.23
N GLU A 35 -3.90 12.01 3.46
CA GLU A 35 -4.55 12.88 4.45
C GLU A 35 -3.96 12.69 5.85
N SER A 36 -3.74 11.44 6.28
CA SER A 36 -3.14 11.16 7.59
C SER A 36 -1.70 11.67 7.71
N VAL A 37 -0.91 11.61 6.63
CA VAL A 37 0.45 12.16 6.60
C VAL A 37 0.43 13.67 6.88
N ILE A 38 -0.48 14.40 6.23
CA ILE A 38 -0.63 15.86 6.43
C ILE A 38 -1.06 16.20 7.86
N MET A 39 -1.89 15.36 8.46
CA MET A 39 -2.38 15.58 9.83
C MET A 39 -1.33 15.28 10.90
N ASP A 40 -0.46 14.30 10.65
CA ASP A 40 0.47 13.75 11.65
C ASP A 40 1.92 14.26 11.50
N CYS A 41 2.27 14.86 10.36
CA CYS A 41 3.62 15.36 10.05
C CYS A 41 3.61 16.87 9.78
N ASP A 42 4.52 17.61 10.41
CA ASP A 42 4.69 19.05 10.20
C ASP A 42 5.42 19.38 8.87
N ASP A 43 6.17 18.42 8.33
CA ASP A 43 6.92 18.51 7.08
C ASP A 43 6.64 17.27 6.21
N TYR A 44 6.35 17.52 4.93
CA TYR A 44 6.06 16.51 3.93
C TYR A 44 6.27 17.11 2.52
N PRO A 45 6.60 16.30 1.52
CA PRO A 45 6.76 16.78 0.14
C PRO A 45 5.41 17.12 -0.51
N ASP A 46 5.41 18.11 -1.41
CA ASP A 46 4.20 18.64 -2.06
C ASP A 46 3.34 17.56 -2.73
N TYR A 47 3.96 16.50 -3.26
CA TYR A 47 3.23 15.42 -3.93
C TYR A 47 2.23 14.72 -2.99
N ILE A 48 2.41 14.76 -1.67
CA ILE A 48 1.45 14.20 -0.70
C ILE A 48 0.10 14.91 -0.81
N ILE A 49 0.10 16.23 -1.02
CA ILE A 49 -1.13 17.01 -1.27
C ILE A 49 -1.74 16.58 -2.61
N ASP A 50 -0.91 16.44 -3.64
CA ASP A 50 -1.38 16.06 -4.98
C ASP A 50 -2.02 14.66 -4.99
N LEU A 51 -1.55 13.75 -4.14
CA LEU A 51 -2.13 12.40 -3.99
C LEU A 51 -3.57 12.42 -3.46
N ILE A 52 -3.94 13.36 -2.59
CA ILE A 52 -5.30 13.48 -2.04
C ILE A 52 -6.34 13.73 -3.14
N GLY A 53 -5.98 14.56 -4.12
CA GLY A 53 -6.84 14.88 -5.27
C GLY A 53 -6.68 13.93 -6.46
N TYR A 54 -5.78 12.95 -6.38
CA TYR A 54 -5.43 12.14 -7.53
C TYR A 54 -6.57 11.22 -7.95
N SER A 55 -7.07 11.39 -9.18
CA SER A 55 -8.13 10.57 -9.78
C SER A 55 -7.73 9.99 -11.15
N GLY A 56 -6.42 9.92 -11.42
CA GLY A 56 -5.87 9.46 -12.70
C GLY A 56 -5.75 7.93 -12.79
N PHE A 57 -5.20 7.44 -13.90
CA PHE A 57 -4.90 6.02 -14.07
C PHE A 57 -3.67 5.63 -13.25
N LEU A 58 -3.74 4.51 -12.52
CA LEU A 58 -2.64 4.02 -11.67
C LEU A 58 -1.25 4.00 -12.34
N LYS A 59 -1.18 3.70 -13.64
CA LYS A 59 0.08 3.73 -14.42
C LYS A 59 0.77 5.11 -14.45
N ASP A 60 0.02 6.18 -14.24
CA ASP A 60 0.48 7.57 -14.33
C ASP A 60 0.83 8.15 -12.94
N ILE A 61 0.68 7.37 -11.86
CA ILE A 61 0.87 7.84 -10.47
C ILE A 61 2.29 8.36 -10.21
N TYR A 62 3.31 7.76 -10.86
CA TYR A 62 4.69 8.21 -10.74
C TYR A 62 4.93 9.61 -11.30
N THR A 63 4.07 10.08 -12.22
CA THR A 63 4.12 11.47 -12.72
C THR A 63 3.73 12.46 -11.62
N VAL A 64 2.84 12.05 -10.71
CA VAL A 64 2.42 12.87 -9.56
C VAL A 64 3.49 12.85 -8.48
N ILE A 65 4.06 11.67 -8.18
CA ILE A 65 5.11 11.52 -7.16
C ILE A 65 6.41 12.23 -7.59
N GLY A 66 6.69 12.29 -8.89
CA GLY A 66 7.90 12.92 -9.44
C GLY A 66 9.15 12.04 -9.39
N PHE A 67 9.07 10.85 -8.81
CA PHE A 67 10.13 9.84 -8.79
C PHE A 67 9.55 8.42 -8.65
N TYR A 68 10.41 7.41 -8.81
CA TYR A 68 10.06 6.01 -8.54
C TYR A 68 10.42 5.66 -7.10
N PRO A 69 9.44 5.56 -6.18
CA PRO A 69 9.72 5.26 -4.79
C PRO A 69 10.29 3.86 -4.63
N ALA A 70 11.30 3.72 -3.77
CA ALA A 70 11.88 2.44 -3.44
C ALA A 70 11.04 1.74 -2.36
N SER A 71 10.95 0.43 -2.46
CA SER A 71 10.40 -0.42 -1.41
C SER A 71 11.39 -1.55 -1.12
N SER A 72 11.59 -1.86 0.16
CA SER A 72 12.43 -2.98 0.59
C SER A 72 11.72 -4.34 0.50
N LEU A 73 10.53 -4.40 -0.08
CA LEU A 73 9.77 -5.63 -0.24
C LEU A 73 10.50 -6.60 -1.16
N SER A 74 10.64 -7.85 -0.71
CA SER A 74 10.96 -8.96 -1.61
C SER A 74 9.73 -9.38 -2.43
N ASP A 75 9.96 -10.12 -3.52
CA ASP A 75 8.87 -10.69 -4.33
C ASP A 75 7.86 -11.47 -3.47
N ARG A 76 8.32 -12.25 -2.49
CA ARG A 76 7.45 -13.01 -1.58
C ARG A 76 6.57 -12.11 -0.72
N GLN A 77 7.14 -11.01 -0.24
CA GLN A 77 6.41 -10.03 0.56
C GLN A 77 5.42 -9.23 -0.29
N TYR A 78 5.72 -8.99 -1.57
CA TYR A 78 4.75 -8.45 -2.51
C TYR A 78 3.58 -9.42 -2.72
N LEU A 79 3.83 -10.72 -2.88
CA LEU A 79 2.76 -11.74 -2.95
C LEU A 79 1.93 -11.80 -1.67
N ALA A 80 2.54 -11.53 -0.51
CA ALA A 80 1.81 -11.41 0.75
C ALA A 80 0.84 -10.22 0.76
N LEU A 81 1.21 -9.06 0.17
CA LEU A 81 0.26 -7.95 -0.03
C LEU A 81 -0.93 -8.36 -0.90
N VAL A 82 -0.69 -9.13 -1.97
CA VAL A 82 -1.79 -9.68 -2.78
C VAL A 82 -2.70 -10.57 -1.92
N GLY A 83 -2.13 -11.36 -1.01
CA GLY A 83 -2.90 -12.15 -0.04
C GLY A 83 -3.71 -11.30 0.94
N ILE A 84 -3.27 -10.07 1.24
CA ILE A 84 -4.05 -9.12 2.04
C ILE A 84 -5.33 -8.73 1.30
N ALA A 85 -5.27 -8.46 0.00
CA ALA A 85 -6.47 -8.20 -0.79
C ALA A 85 -7.50 -9.36 -0.69
N ASP A 86 -7.02 -10.61 -0.69
CA ASP A 86 -7.88 -11.80 -0.56
C ASP A 86 -8.59 -11.91 0.79
N ILE A 87 -7.88 -11.65 1.91
CA ILE A 87 -8.50 -11.68 3.26
C ILE A 87 -9.40 -10.46 3.49
N ARG A 88 -9.21 -9.38 2.75
CA ARG A 88 -10.11 -8.23 2.75
C ARG A 88 -11.38 -8.47 1.93
N GLY A 89 -11.46 -9.60 1.22
CA GLY A 89 -12.59 -9.93 0.35
C GLY A 89 -12.67 -9.04 -0.89
N ILE A 90 -11.55 -8.45 -1.31
CA ILE A 90 -11.48 -7.60 -2.50
C ILE A 90 -11.56 -8.51 -3.74
N ASP A 91 -12.51 -8.20 -4.64
CA ASP A 91 -12.55 -8.83 -5.96
C ASP A 91 -11.43 -8.24 -6.82
N ARG A 92 -10.31 -8.96 -6.90
CA ARG A 92 -9.14 -8.52 -7.65
C ARG A 92 -9.37 -8.67 -9.15
N PHE A 93 -9.03 -7.62 -9.89
CA PHE A 93 -8.91 -7.70 -11.34
C PHE A 93 -7.71 -8.56 -11.77
N ASP A 94 -6.55 -8.37 -11.14
CA ASP A 94 -5.41 -9.28 -11.33
C ASP A 94 -5.54 -10.51 -10.42
N THR A 95 -5.72 -11.66 -11.06
CA THR A 95 -5.89 -12.96 -10.41
C THR A 95 -4.58 -13.73 -10.24
N THR A 96 -3.44 -13.12 -10.58
CA THR A 96 -2.10 -13.68 -10.38
C THR A 96 -1.38 -12.96 -9.23
N PRO A 97 -0.81 -13.69 -8.25
CA PRO A 97 -0.94 -15.12 -8.01
C PRO A 97 -2.37 -15.55 -7.66
N SER A 98 -2.62 -16.86 -7.75
CA SER A 98 -3.90 -17.43 -7.31
C SER A 98 -4.17 -17.09 -5.84
N LYS A 99 -5.46 -17.04 -5.44
CA LYS A 99 -5.84 -16.81 -4.04
C LYS A 99 -5.15 -17.76 -3.06
N VAL A 100 -5.01 -19.04 -3.43
CA VAL A 100 -4.34 -20.03 -2.58
C VAL A 100 -2.87 -19.69 -2.39
N ASP A 101 -2.17 -19.32 -3.46
CA ASP A 101 -0.75 -18.99 -3.40
C ASP A 101 -0.49 -17.66 -2.68
N ALA A 102 -1.34 -16.65 -2.92
CA ALA A 102 -1.28 -15.36 -2.26
C ALA A 102 -1.47 -15.49 -0.73
N LEU A 103 -2.48 -16.26 -0.31
CA LEU A 103 -2.72 -16.55 1.10
C LEU A 103 -1.59 -17.39 1.72
N ALA A 104 -1.00 -18.32 0.97
CA ALA A 104 0.16 -19.08 1.42
C ALA A 104 1.40 -18.19 1.61
N ALA A 105 1.61 -17.20 0.74
CA ALA A 105 2.66 -16.20 0.89
C ALA A 105 2.41 -15.34 2.14
N LEU A 106 1.18 -14.83 2.33
CA LEU A 106 0.82 -14.04 3.51
C LEU A 106 1.05 -14.80 4.83
N LYS A 107 0.73 -16.10 4.87
CA LYS A 107 1.00 -16.95 6.04
C LYS A 107 2.50 -17.09 6.36
N ARG A 108 3.37 -16.98 5.35
CA ARG A 108 4.83 -17.11 5.51
C ARG A 108 5.51 -15.78 5.87
N GLU A 109 4.89 -14.66 5.52
CA GLU A 109 5.40 -13.30 5.72
C GLU A 109 4.43 -12.49 6.65
N PRO A 110 4.17 -12.94 7.89
CA PRO A 110 3.18 -12.31 8.79
C PRO A 110 3.53 -10.87 9.18
N GLU A 111 4.79 -10.46 9.04
CA GLU A 111 5.23 -9.09 9.24
C GLU A 111 4.63 -8.12 8.22
N ILE A 112 4.26 -8.60 7.02
CA ILE A 112 3.59 -7.78 6.01
C ILE A 112 2.19 -7.40 6.46
N LEU A 113 1.44 -8.32 7.07
CA LEU A 113 0.13 -7.99 7.66
C LEU A 113 0.28 -6.98 8.81
N LYS A 114 1.27 -7.16 9.67
CA LYS A 114 1.53 -6.22 10.78
C LYS A 114 1.85 -4.83 10.27
N ARG A 115 2.74 -4.73 9.27
CA ARG A 115 3.09 -3.46 8.63
C ARG A 115 1.88 -2.82 7.96
N PHE A 116 1.08 -3.61 7.22
CA PHE A 116 -0.14 -3.14 6.58
C PHE A 116 -1.12 -2.53 7.58
N ILE A 117 -1.38 -3.20 8.71
CA ILE A 117 -2.29 -2.68 9.74
C ILE A 117 -1.74 -1.39 10.38
N ALA A 118 -0.42 -1.31 10.57
CA ALA A 118 0.21 -0.11 11.11
C ALA A 118 0.14 1.08 10.15
N GLU A 119 0.34 0.84 8.85
CA GLU A 119 0.31 1.86 7.80
C GLU A 119 -1.13 2.29 7.43
N PHE A 120 -2.08 1.36 7.48
CA PHE A 120 -3.47 1.58 7.09
C PHE A 120 -4.46 1.19 8.20
N PRO A 121 -4.41 1.85 9.38
CA PRO A 121 -5.24 1.48 10.54
C PRO A 121 -6.74 1.69 10.32
N PHE A 122 -7.12 2.37 9.23
CA PHE A 122 -8.50 2.61 8.81
C PHE A 122 -9.06 1.54 7.87
N THR A 123 -8.28 0.53 7.50
CA THR A 123 -8.74 -0.57 6.64
C THR A 123 -9.38 -1.69 7.45
N GLU A 124 -10.45 -2.26 6.90
CA GLU A 124 -11.10 -3.44 7.48
C GLU A 124 -10.45 -4.72 6.95
N LEU A 125 -10.22 -5.68 7.85
CA LEU A 125 -9.84 -7.05 7.53
C LEU A 125 -11.07 -7.95 7.68
N CYS A 126 -11.49 -8.59 6.60
CA CYS A 126 -12.62 -9.51 6.60
C CYS A 126 -12.15 -10.92 6.98
N ALA A 127 -11.75 -11.14 8.23
CA ALA A 127 -11.45 -12.50 8.70
C ALA A 127 -12.46 -12.94 9.76
N SER A 128 -13.59 -13.51 9.31
CA SER A 128 -14.06 -14.74 9.94
C SER A 128 -13.16 -15.86 9.44
N ASP A 129 -12.44 -16.51 10.36
CA ASP A 129 -11.61 -17.72 10.16
C ASP A 129 -10.16 -17.48 9.67
N ALA A 130 -9.35 -16.92 10.57
CA ALA A 130 -7.92 -17.26 10.68
C ALA A 130 -7.73 -18.45 11.64
#